data_AF-A0A1G8JNV4-F1
#
_entry.id   AF-A0A1G8JNV4-F1
#
_cell.length_a   1.000
_cell.length_b   1.000
_cell.length_c   1.000
_cell.angle_alpha   90.00
_cell.angle_beta   90.00
_cell.angle_gamma   90.00
#
_symmetry.space_group_name_H-M   'P 1'
#
loop_
_entity.id
_entity.type
_entity.pdbx_description
1 polymer ?
#
loop_
_entity_poly.entity_id
_entity_poly.type
_entity_poly.pdbx_seq_one_letter_code
_entity_poly.pdbx_strand_id
1 'polypeptide(L)'
;MVYHRKDKLIRHTSSKKSAYMRPEEKDIEGAKRHLDTIHLNPEYQGKLKGKKVVVLDDYTANGYSFECARNLLLNQGVKELIFVTIGTFQNVYRKEDFLLKVMFLVQTLMQQI
;
A
#
# COMPACT_ATOMS: atom_id res chain seq x y z
N MET A 1 -21.12 -3.16 3.90
CA MET A 1 -20.08 -3.45 4.91
C MET A 1 -19.78 -4.95 4.87
N VAL A 2 -18.69 -5.36 4.21
CA VAL A 2 -18.22 -6.75 4.30
C VAL A 2 -17.24 -6.80 5.48
N TYR A 3 -17.62 -7.49 6.55
CA TYR A 3 -16.75 -7.76 7.70
C TYR A 3 -15.67 -8.77 7.27
N HIS A 4 -14.54 -8.29 6.76
CA HIS A 4 -13.34 -9.12 6.66
C HIS A 4 -12.56 -9.02 7.97
N ARG A 5 -12.49 -10.13 8.72
CA ARG A 5 -11.99 -10.22 10.11
C ARG A 5 -10.52 -9.81 10.31
N LYS A 6 -9.75 -9.56 9.24
CA LYS A 6 -8.30 -9.29 9.29
C LYS A 6 -7.90 -8.26 8.24
N ASP A 7 -7.16 -7.24 8.66
CA ASP A 7 -6.67 -6.19 7.76
C ASP A 7 -5.76 -6.77 6.68
N LYS A 8 -5.96 -6.36 5.42
CA LYS A 8 -5.13 -6.80 4.28
C LYS A 8 -3.79 -6.07 4.24
N LEU A 9 -3.77 -4.85 4.76
CA LEU A 9 -2.59 -3.99 4.85
C LEU A 9 -2.34 -3.73 6.33
N ILE A 10 -1.13 -4.01 6.79
CA ILE A 10 -0.75 -3.85 8.20
C ILE A 10 0.33 -2.79 8.28
N ARG A 11 0.15 -1.87 9.23
CA ARG A 11 1.15 -0.88 9.58
C ARG A 11 2.08 -1.46 10.65
N HIS A 12 3.36 -1.62 10.33
CA HIS A 12 4.37 -2.15 11.24
C HIS A 12 5.18 -1.06 11.95
N THR A 13 5.13 0.18 11.43
CA THR A 13 5.84 1.32 12.01
C THR A 13 4.93 2.55 12.04
N SER A 14 5.03 3.36 13.09
CA SER A 14 4.27 4.61 13.18
C SER A 14 4.72 5.58 12.08
N SER A 15 3.78 6.38 11.56
CA SER A 15 4.12 7.48 10.64
C SER A 15 3.57 8.79 11.16
N LYS A 16 4.23 9.89 10.79
CA LYS A 16 3.72 11.25 11.03
C LYS A 16 2.34 11.40 10.38
N LYS A 17 1.37 11.97 11.11
CA LYS A 17 0.04 12.24 10.54
C LYS A 17 0.15 13.31 9.46
N SER A 18 -0.56 13.13 8.35
CA SER A 18 -0.59 14.07 7.23
C SER A 18 -1.03 15.48 7.65
N ALA A 19 -1.90 15.60 8.66
CA ALA A 19 -2.37 16.88 9.18
C ALA A 19 -1.24 17.74 9.80
N TYR A 20 -0.12 17.12 10.22
CA TYR A 20 1.02 17.81 10.84
C TYR A 20 2.20 18.01 9.88
N MET A 21 2.02 17.72 8.59
CA MET A 21 3.04 17.88 7.56
C MET A 21 2.72 19.08 6.70
N ARG A 22 3.76 19.82 6.33
CA ARG A 22 3.65 20.89 5.34
C ARG A 22 3.37 20.30 3.95
N PRO A 23 2.67 21.02 3.05
CA PRO A 23 2.38 20.51 1.70
C PRO A 23 3.64 20.06 0.96
N GLU A 24 4.73 20.81 1.05
CA GLU A 24 5.99 20.52 0.35
C GLU A 24 6.62 19.22 0.86
N GLU A 25 6.55 18.96 2.17
CA GLU A 25 7.04 17.71 2.76
C GLU A 25 6.25 16.51 2.25
N LYS A 26 4.93 16.65 2.09
CA LYS A 26 4.08 15.58 1.56
C LYS A 26 4.41 15.27 0.11
N ASP A 27 4.66 16.29 -0.69
CA ASP A 27 4.97 16.14 -2.11
C ASP A 27 6.37 15.54 -2.33
N ILE A 28 7.32 15.84 -1.44
CA ILE A 28 8.66 15.23 -1.47
C ILE A 28 8.61 13.76 -1.03
N GLU A 29 7.89 13.45 0.05
CA GLU A 29 7.82 12.08 0.58
C GLU A 29 6.88 11.17 -0.23
N GLY A 30 5.81 11.72 -0.78
CA GLY A 30 4.81 11.01 -1.58
C GLY A 30 4.26 9.76 -0.89
N ALA A 31 4.06 8.70 -1.67
CA ALA A 31 3.64 7.40 -1.17
C ALA A 31 4.76 6.62 -0.46
N LYS A 32 6.03 7.01 -0.65
CA LYS A 32 7.20 6.32 -0.08
C LYS A 32 7.11 6.18 1.44
N ARG A 33 6.71 7.25 2.14
CA ARG A 33 6.55 7.24 3.61
C ARG A 33 5.54 6.18 4.10
N HIS A 34 4.56 5.84 3.28
CA HIS A 34 3.57 4.82 3.58
C HIS A 34 4.13 3.44 3.27
N LEU A 35 4.85 3.29 2.15
CA LEU A 35 5.53 2.04 1.78
C LEU A 35 6.57 1.62 2.83
N ASP A 36 7.25 2.58 3.46
CA ASP A 36 8.23 2.30 4.52
C ASP A 36 7.59 1.87 5.86
N THR A 37 6.26 1.97 5.98
CA THR A 37 5.54 1.71 7.25
C THR A 37 4.40 0.70 7.15
N ILE A 38 3.99 0.34 5.93
CA ILE A 38 2.86 -0.55 5.64
C ILE A 38 3.34 -1.70 4.75
N HIS A 39 2.96 -2.92 5.12
CA HIS A 39 3.13 -4.10 4.29
C HIS A 39 1.80 -4.81 4.04
N LEU A 40 1.75 -5.66 3.01
CA LEU A 40 0.65 -6.62 2.86
C LEU A 40 0.67 -7.56 4.06
N ASN A 41 -0.49 -7.82 4.64
CA ASN A 41 -0.63 -8.86 5.66
C ASN A 41 -0.06 -10.18 5.13
N PRO A 42 0.95 -10.79 5.81
CA PRO A 42 1.61 -12.00 5.35
C PRO A 42 0.66 -13.16 5.05
N GLU A 43 -0.52 -13.21 5.68
CA GLU A 43 -1.54 -14.21 5.40
C GLU A 43 -2.08 -14.16 3.96
N TYR A 44 -1.85 -13.07 3.21
CA TYR A 44 -2.25 -12.90 1.82
C TYR A 44 -1.12 -13.11 0.82
N GLN A 45 0.09 -13.42 1.28
CA GLN A 45 1.22 -13.69 0.41
C GLN A 45 0.89 -14.83 -0.55
N GLY A 46 1.12 -14.60 -1.85
CA GLY A 46 0.81 -15.57 -2.91
C GLY A 46 -0.67 -15.76 -3.24
N LYS A 47 -1.60 -15.24 -2.43
CA LYS A 47 -3.05 -15.42 -2.65
C LYS A 47 -3.65 -14.45 -3.68
N LEU A 48 -2.94 -13.36 -3.97
CA LEU A 48 -3.41 -12.30 -4.86
C LEU A 48 -2.95 -12.47 -6.32
N LYS A 49 -1.99 -13.36 -6.58
CA LYS A 49 -1.45 -13.58 -7.93
C LYS A 49 -2.56 -13.99 -8.91
N GLY A 50 -2.63 -13.30 -10.04
CA GLY A 50 -3.62 -13.54 -11.10
C GLY A 50 -5.06 -13.14 -10.76
N LYS A 51 -5.30 -12.57 -9.57
CA LYS A 51 -6.64 -12.12 -9.16
C LYS A 51 -6.96 -10.73 -9.72
N LYS A 52 -8.24 -10.47 -9.97
CA LYS A 52 -8.76 -9.11 -10.15
C LYS A 52 -9.10 -8.55 -8.78
N VAL A 53 -8.61 -7.37 -8.45
CA VAL A 53 -8.80 -6.73 -7.16
C VAL A 53 -9.47 -5.38 -7.38
N VAL A 54 -10.52 -5.13 -6.61
CA VAL A 54 -11.15 -3.81 -6.53
C VAL A 54 -10.87 -3.25 -5.14
N VAL A 55 -10.34 -2.04 -5.08
CA VAL A 55 -10.16 -1.28 -3.84
C VAL A 55 -11.17 -0.14 -3.82
N LEU A 56 -11.98 -0.13 -2.77
CA LEU A 56 -12.96 0.91 -2.51
C LEU A 56 -12.45 1.75 -1.34
N ASP A 57 -12.35 3.05 -1.53
CA ASP A 57 -11.95 4.01 -0.50
C ASP A 57 -12.97 5.14 -0.46
N ASP A 58 -13.24 5.71 0.71
CA ASP A 58 -14.30 6.71 0.87
C ASP A 58 -13.91 8.03 0.20
N TYR A 59 -12.72 8.55 0.48
CA TYR A 59 -12.20 9.77 -0.11
C TYR A 59 -10.68 9.75 -0.24
N THR A 60 -10.17 10.43 -1.27
CA THR A 60 -8.74 10.67 -1.45
C THR A 60 -8.44 12.14 -1.67
N ALA A 61 -7.36 12.61 -1.05
CA ALA A 61 -6.81 13.95 -1.30
C ALA A 61 -5.79 13.87 -2.43
N ASN A 62 -4.49 13.75 -2.11
CA ASN A 62 -3.40 13.66 -3.09
C ASN A 62 -3.15 12.24 -3.63
N GLY A 63 -3.74 11.21 -3.02
CA GLY A 63 -3.55 9.82 -3.44
C GLY A 63 -2.39 9.06 -2.81
N TYR A 64 -1.62 9.62 -1.87
CA TYR A 64 -0.40 8.95 -1.36
C TYR A 64 -0.65 7.59 -0.68
N SER A 65 -1.71 7.46 0.13
CA SER A 65 -2.11 6.16 0.71
C SER A 65 -2.61 5.19 -0.36
N PHE A 66 -3.28 5.73 -1.38
CA PHE A 66 -3.81 5.02 -2.53
C PHE A 66 -2.69 4.39 -3.35
N GLU A 67 -1.64 5.17 -3.64
CA GLU A 67 -0.46 4.73 -4.35
C GLU A 67 0.34 3.71 -3.53
N CYS A 68 0.40 3.85 -2.21
CA CYS A 68 1.00 2.81 -1.36
C CYS A 68 0.28 1.48 -1.53
N ALA A 69 -1.05 1.45 -1.42
CA ALA A 69 -1.84 0.23 -1.60
C ALA A 69 -1.67 -0.33 -3.03
N ARG A 70 -1.70 0.55 -4.04
CA ARG A 70 -1.55 0.19 -5.45
C ARG A 70 -0.22 -0.52 -5.69
N ASN A 71 0.89 0.08 -5.26
CA ASN A 71 2.22 -0.50 -5.44
C ASN A 71 2.39 -1.83 -4.69
N LEU A 72 1.88 -1.92 -3.46
CA LEU A 72 1.90 -3.18 -2.69
C LEU A 72 1.12 -4.30 -3.39
N LEU A 73 -0.09 -4.01 -3.90
CA LEU A 73 -0.95 -5.00 -4.56
C LEU A 73 -0.41 -5.40 -5.94
N LEU A 74 0.08 -4.45 -6.73
CA LEU A 74 0.74 -4.73 -8.02
C LEU A 74 1.94 -5.65 -7.83
N ASN A 75 2.74 -5.42 -6.78
CA ASN A 75 3.89 -6.26 -6.46
C ASN A 75 3.52 -7.71 -6.07
N GLN A 76 2.25 -8.00 -5.79
CA GLN A 76 1.76 -9.37 -5.57
C GLN A 76 1.31 -10.08 -6.86
N GLY A 77 1.47 -9.43 -8.02
CA GLY A 77 1.13 -10.02 -9.31
C GLY A 77 -0.38 -10.15 -9.56
N VAL A 78 -1.17 -9.21 -9.06
CA VAL A 78 -2.60 -9.10 -9.42
C VAL A 78 -2.76 -8.95 -10.94
N LYS A 79 -3.80 -9.57 -11.50
CA LYS A 79 -4.09 -9.50 -12.95
C LYS A 79 -4.66 -8.14 -13.35
N GLU A 80 -5.51 -7.60 -12.50
CA GLU A 80 -6.21 -6.35 -12.74
C GLU A 80 -6.48 -5.69 -11.40
N LEU A 81 -6.31 -4.37 -11.35
CA LEU A 81 -6.48 -3.59 -10.14
C LEU A 81 -7.29 -2.35 -10.47
N ILE A 82 -8.50 -2.28 -9.90
CA ILE A 82 -9.42 -1.17 -10.07
C ILE A 82 -9.54 -0.45 -8.74
N PHE A 83 -9.39 0.85 -8.76
CA PHE A 83 -9.55 1.70 -7.60
C PHE A 83 -10.75 2.62 -7.79
N VAL A 84 -11.60 2.70 -6.78
CA VAL A 84 -12.79 3.56 -6.78
C VAL A 84 -12.80 4.38 -5.50
N THR A 85 -12.84 5.70 -5.65
CA THR A 85 -12.87 6.64 -4.53
C THR A 85 -13.42 8.00 -4.98
N ILE A 86 -13.72 8.88 -4.03
CA ILE A 86 -14.10 10.26 -4.27
C ILE A 86 -12.86 11.15 -4.08
N GLY A 87 -12.40 11.80 -5.15
CA GLY A 87 -11.29 12.75 -5.09
C GLY A 87 -11.73 14.14 -4.62
N THR A 88 -10.87 14.84 -3.88
CA THR A 88 -11.06 16.28 -3.61
C THR A 88 -10.64 17.13 -4.82
N PHE A 89 -11.40 18.17 -5.17
CA PHE A 89 -11.11 19.05 -6.32
C PHE A 89 -9.81 19.85 -6.22
N GLN A 90 -9.26 20.02 -5.01
CA GLN A 90 -8.13 20.92 -4.76
C GLN A 90 -6.76 20.30 -5.07
N ASN A 91 -6.70 18.98 -5.15
CA ASN A 91 -5.44 18.25 -5.30
C ASN A 91 -5.48 17.38 -6.54
N VAL A 92 -4.46 17.49 -7.38
CA VAL A 92 -4.29 16.59 -8.52
C VAL A 92 -3.79 15.25 -7.99
N TYR A 93 -4.51 14.17 -8.33
CA TYR A 93 -4.03 12.82 -8.07
C TYR A 93 -2.74 12.56 -8.86
N ARG A 94 -1.71 12.08 -8.17
CA ARG A 94 -0.41 11.73 -8.77
C ARG A 94 -0.21 10.23 -8.70
N LYS A 95 -0.01 9.61 -9.86
CA LYS A 95 0.42 8.21 -9.93
C LYS A 95 1.91 8.14 -9.62
N GLU A 96 2.28 7.23 -8.72
CA GLU A 96 3.68 7.01 -8.34
C GLU A 96 4.02 5.52 -8.53
N ASP A 97 5.06 5.25 -9.33
CA ASP A 97 5.51 3.90 -9.63
C ASP A 97 6.77 3.57 -8.82
N PHE A 98 6.69 2.55 -7.96
CA PHE A 98 7.81 2.09 -7.14
C PHE A 98 8.26 0.70 -7.54
N LEU A 99 9.58 0.49 -7.64
CA LEU A 99 10.17 -0.83 -7.76
C LEU A 99 10.37 -1.42 -6.37
N LEU A 100 9.43 -2.27 -5.95
CA LEU A 100 9.51 -2.95 -4.65
C LEU A 100 10.31 -4.26 -4.79
N LYS A 101 11.31 -4.45 -3.94
CA LYS A 101 12.01 -5.74 -3.85
C LYS A 101 11.08 -6.76 -3.21
N VAL A 102 10.76 -7.83 -3.94
CA VAL A 102 10.10 -9.01 -3.35
C VAL A 102 11.14 -9.74 -2.50
N MET A 103 11.13 -9.50 -1.19
CA MET A 103 11.88 -10.34 -0.26
C MET A 103 11.13 -11.67 -0.09
N PHE A 104 11.61 -12.71 -0.77
CA PHE A 104 11.29 -14.07 -0.38
C PHE A 104 11.98 -14.34 0.95
N LEU A 105 11.19 -14.44 2.02
CA LEU A 105 11.66 -14.92 3.32
C LEU A 105 11.91 -16.44 3.16
N VAL A 106 13.08 -16.80 2.63
CA VAL A 106 13.61 -18.15 2.84
C VAL A 106 14.02 -18.17 4.31
N GLN A 107 13.21 -18.80 5.16
CA GLN A 107 13.65 -19.18 6.50
C GLN A 107 14.81 -20.16 6.33
N THR A 108 16.04 -19.65 6.31
CA THR A 108 17.24 -20.48 6.42
C THR A 108 17.29 -21.00 7.86
N LEU A 109 16.62 -22.13 8.12
CA LEU A 109 16.89 -22.97 9.29
C LEU A 109 18.23 -23.65 9.08
N MET A 110 19.34 -22.97 9.35
CA MET A 110 20.62 -23.62 9.64
C MET A 110 21.46 -22.72 10.54
N GLN A 111 21.35 -22.93 11.85
CA GLN A 111 22.46 -22.75 12.79
C GLN A 111 22.13 -23.47 14.09
N GLN A 112 22.59 -24.72 14.19
CA GLN A 112 23.21 -25.35 15.37
C GLN A 112 23.38 -26.85 15.10
N ILE A 113 24.50 -27.18 14.44
CA ILE A 113 25.30 -28.39 14.71
C ILE A 113 26.73 -27.89 14.86
#